data_AF-A0A258BKI1-F1
#
_entry.id   AF-A0A258BKI1-F1
#
_cell.length_a   1.000
_cell.length_b   1.000
_cell.length_c   1.000
_cell.angle_alpha   90.00
_cell.angle_beta   90.00
_cell.angle_gamma   90.00
#
_symmetry.space_group_name_H-M   'P 1'
#
loop_
_entity.id
_entity.type
_entity.pdbx_description
1 polymer ?
#
loop_
_entity_poly.entity_id
_entity_poly.type
_entity_poly.pdbx_seq_one_letter_code
_entity_poly.pdbx_strand_id
1 'polypeptide(L)'
;MGYRLTRRNLFSAGAGAAAAGLAGCATTTSATASAAAESLGAFPPEPKEASLFGPAPGLALLSRNENPYGPAPSALKMIEAAAKKGAYYTNEEATKTLAGMIAERHGVSPEQIVITTGSGEALSALALIYGPKGPIVAPR
;
A
#
# COMPACT_ATOMS: atom_id res chain seq x y z
N MET A 1 -7.55 40.34 -22.36
CA MET A 1 -7.81 40.52 -20.91
C MET A 1 -8.12 39.15 -20.31
N GLY A 2 -7.13 38.41 -19.82
CA GLY A 2 -7.30 37.03 -19.35
C GLY A 2 -7.52 36.97 -17.84
N TYR A 3 -8.65 36.43 -17.39
CA TYR A 3 -8.90 36.20 -15.96
C TYR A 3 -8.06 35.02 -15.47
N ARG A 4 -7.14 35.27 -14.53
CA ARG A 4 -6.40 34.22 -13.81
C ARG A 4 -7.28 33.67 -12.68
N LEU A 5 -7.88 32.50 -12.91
CA LEU A 5 -8.54 31.72 -11.87
C LEU A 5 -7.47 31.13 -10.94
N THR A 6 -7.47 31.57 -9.68
CA THR A 6 -6.67 30.94 -8.61
C THR A 6 -7.60 30.52 -7.48
N ARG A 7 -7.23 29.46 -6.75
CA ARG A 7 -8.03 28.86 -5.66
C ARG A 7 -8.49 29.90 -4.61
N ARG A 8 -7.73 30.99 -4.46
CA ARG A 8 -8.04 32.10 -3.55
C ARG A 8 -9.27 32.93 -3.97
N ASN A 9 -9.56 33.02 -5.27
CA ASN A 9 -10.72 33.73 -5.79
C ASN A 9 -12.00 32.87 -5.82
N LEU A 10 -11.88 31.57 -5.57
CA LEU A 10 -13.03 30.65 -5.50
C LEU A 10 -13.73 30.72 -4.13
N PHE A 11 -12.97 30.94 -3.05
CA PHE A 11 -13.51 31.04 -1.68
C PHE A 11 -14.11 32.40 -1.36
N SER A 12 -13.68 33.48 -2.01
CA SER A 12 -14.27 34.81 -1.83
C SER A 12 -15.60 35.00 -2.59
N ALA A 13 -15.89 34.18 -3.60
CA ALA A 13 -17.17 34.21 -4.32
C ALA A 13 -18.31 33.50 -3.58
N GLY A 14 -18.01 32.69 -2.55
CA GLY A 14 -19.01 31.93 -1.79
C GLY A 14 -19.66 32.67 -0.62
N ALA A 15 -19.13 33.83 -0.22
CA ALA A 15 -19.63 34.56 0.96
C ALA A 15 -20.78 35.54 0.67
N GLY A 16 -21.19 35.69 -0.60
CA GLY A 16 -22.17 36.70 -1.03
C GLY A 16 -23.61 36.22 -1.27
N ALA A 17 -23.91 34.93 -1.09
CA ALA A 17 -25.25 34.37 -1.37
C ALA A 17 -25.96 33.81 -0.12
N ALA A 18 -25.66 34.35 1.07
CA ALA A 18 -26.31 33.99 2.32
C ALA A 18 -27.15 35.17 2.87
N ALA A 19 -28.13 35.66 2.11
CA ALA A 19 -29.08 36.67 2.63
C ALA A 19 -30.47 36.69 1.97
N ALA A 20 -30.85 35.68 1.17
CA ALA A 20 -32.22 35.58 0.64
C ALA A 20 -32.66 34.12 0.60
N GLY A 21 -33.30 33.67 1.67
CA GLY A 21 -33.85 32.31 1.76
C GLY A 21 -34.25 31.83 3.15
N LEU A 22 -34.51 32.73 4.10
CA LEU A 22 -35.00 32.38 5.44
C LEU A 22 -36.54 32.25 5.44
N ALA A 23 -37.13 31.30 4.70
CA ALA A 23 -38.59 31.08 4.75
C ALA A 23 -39.11 29.73 4.25
N GLY A 24 -38.29 28.69 4.08
CA GLY A 24 -38.82 27.44 3.52
C GLY A 24 -37.88 26.25 3.63
N CYS A 25 -37.85 25.62 4.79
CA CYS A 25 -37.72 24.16 4.98
C CYS A 25 -37.60 23.90 6.48
N ALA A 26 -38.72 24.06 7.18
CA ALA A 26 -38.98 23.27 8.37
C ALA A 26 -39.22 21.82 7.91
N THR A 27 -38.14 21.10 7.62
CA THR A 27 -38.11 19.64 7.57
C THR A 27 -37.01 19.19 8.51
N THR A 28 -37.43 18.98 9.74
CA THR A 28 -36.74 18.21 10.76
C THR A 28 -36.45 16.80 10.25
N THR A 29 -35.32 16.60 9.57
CA THR A 29 -34.62 15.30 9.44
C THR A 29 -33.47 15.48 8.45
N SER A 30 -32.27 15.83 8.93
CA SER A 30 -31.01 15.63 8.17
C SER A 30 -29.73 15.85 8.98
N ALA A 31 -29.78 16.42 10.19
CA ALA A 31 -28.57 16.58 11.02
C ALA A 31 -28.06 15.25 11.62
N THR A 32 -28.92 14.22 11.70
CA THR A 32 -28.52 12.88 12.18
C THR A 32 -27.97 12.00 11.07
N ALA A 33 -28.25 12.30 9.80
CA ALA A 33 -27.77 11.51 8.67
C ALA A 33 -26.28 11.80 8.36
N SER A 34 -25.83 13.05 8.50
CA SER A 34 -24.41 13.39 8.27
C SER A 34 -23.50 12.90 9.40
N ALA A 35 -23.96 12.94 10.66
CA ALA A 35 -23.22 12.41 11.80
C ALA A 35 -23.13 10.87 11.78
N ALA A 36 -24.18 10.18 11.28
CA ALA A 36 -24.15 8.74 11.07
C ALA A 36 -23.23 8.32 9.91
N ALA A 37 -23.12 9.14 8.86
CA ALA A 37 -22.21 8.91 7.73
C ALA A 37 -20.73 9.08 8.13
N GLU A 38 -20.40 10.03 9.01
CA GLU A 38 -19.04 10.19 9.55
C GLU A 38 -18.63 9.05 10.50
N SER A 39 -19.59 8.48 11.24
CA SER A 39 -19.36 7.37 12.20
C SER A 39 -18.95 6.06 11.52
N LEU A 40 -19.47 5.79 10.31
CA LEU A 40 -19.27 4.52 9.61
C LEU A 40 -18.19 4.57 8.52
N GLY A 41 -17.66 5.75 8.21
CA GLY A 41 -16.74 5.96 7.10
C GLY A 41 -17.41 5.81 5.73
N ALA A 42 -16.77 6.34 4.68
CA ALA A 42 -17.26 6.26 3.30
C ALA A 42 -17.36 4.82 2.75
N PHE A 43 -16.73 3.87 3.44
CA PHE A 43 -16.73 2.44 3.12
C PHE A 43 -16.94 1.66 4.42
N PRO A 44 -18.19 1.42 4.83
CA PRO A 44 -18.46 0.57 5.99
C PRO A 44 -17.88 -0.82 5.72
N PRO A 45 -17.19 -1.45 6.70
CA PRO A 45 -16.64 -2.77 6.50
C PRO A 45 -17.78 -3.77 6.27
N GLU A 46 -17.84 -4.36 5.08
CA GLU A 46 -18.76 -5.45 4.81
C GLU A 46 -18.42 -6.68 5.66
N PRO A 47 -19.41 -7.49 6.07
CA PRO A 47 -19.17 -8.71 6.80
C PRO A 47 -18.19 -9.60 6.03
N LYS A 48 -17.12 -10.03 6.71
CA LYS A 48 -16.07 -10.90 6.18
C LYS A 48 -16.65 -12.23 5.70
N GLU A 49 -16.98 -12.32 4.42
CA GLU A 49 -16.94 -13.60 3.71
C GLU A 49 -15.48 -14.08 3.60
N ALA A 50 -15.32 -15.41 3.50
CA ALA A 50 -14.09 -16.19 3.34
C ALA A 50 -12.72 -15.47 3.41
N SER A 51 -11.79 -16.01 4.21
CA SER A 51 -10.41 -15.51 4.25
C SER A 51 -9.86 -15.19 2.86
N LEU A 52 -9.43 -13.94 2.65
CA LEU A 52 -8.79 -13.51 1.40
C LEU A 52 -7.41 -14.16 1.20
N PHE A 53 -6.90 -14.85 2.22
CA PHE A 53 -5.58 -15.45 2.24
C PHE A 53 -5.63 -16.92 2.70
N GLY A 54 -4.82 -17.77 2.06
CA GLY A 54 -4.72 -19.18 2.39
C GLY A 54 -5.90 -20.04 1.92
N PRO A 55 -5.83 -21.36 2.09
CA PRO A 55 -6.91 -22.29 1.74
C PRO A 55 -8.10 -22.19 2.70
N ALA A 56 -9.24 -22.74 2.28
CA ALA A 56 -10.41 -22.91 3.13
C ALA A 56 -10.06 -23.77 4.38
N PRO A 57 -10.79 -23.60 5.50
CA PRO A 57 -10.59 -24.43 6.69
C PRO A 57 -10.65 -25.93 6.38
N GLY A 58 -9.67 -26.69 6.87
CA GLY A 58 -9.58 -28.14 6.63
C GLY A 58 -8.94 -28.54 5.29
N LEU A 59 -8.57 -27.59 4.43
CA LEU A 59 -7.86 -27.86 3.18
C LEU A 59 -6.36 -27.55 3.32
N ALA A 60 -5.50 -28.50 2.96
CA ALA A 60 -4.07 -28.27 2.83
C ALA A 60 -3.72 -27.87 1.39
N LEU A 61 -3.15 -26.69 1.19
CA LEU A 61 -2.66 -26.22 -0.11
C LEU A 61 -1.16 -26.48 -0.24
N LEU A 62 -0.77 -27.45 -1.07
CA LEU A 62 0.62 -27.89 -1.22
C LEU A 62 1.24 -27.54 -2.58
N SER A 63 0.62 -26.64 -3.35
CA SER A 63 1.01 -26.33 -4.73
C SER A 63 1.87 -25.07 -4.89
N ARG A 64 2.07 -24.28 -3.82
CA ARG A 64 2.71 -22.95 -3.89
C ARG A 64 4.00 -22.80 -3.09
N ASN A 65 4.49 -23.88 -2.46
CA ASN A 65 5.69 -23.87 -1.61
C ASN A 65 5.63 -22.83 -0.46
N GLU A 66 4.44 -22.52 0.03
CA GLU A 66 4.24 -21.57 1.13
C GLU A 66 4.72 -22.18 2.46
N ASN A 67 5.25 -21.33 3.34
CA ASN A 67 5.63 -21.75 4.68
C ASN A 67 4.37 -21.78 5.59
N PRO A 68 3.94 -22.95 6.10
CA PRO A 68 2.71 -23.07 6.89
C PRO A 68 2.78 -22.38 8.26
N TYR A 69 3.98 -22.06 8.75
CA TYR A 69 4.16 -21.37 10.05
C TYR A 69 3.89 -19.87 9.98
N GLY A 70 3.81 -19.29 8.77
CA GLY A 70 3.69 -17.86 8.59
C GLY A 70 4.93 -17.07 9.02
N PRO A 71 4.84 -15.73 9.05
CA PRO A 71 5.96 -14.88 9.46
C PRO A 71 6.27 -15.03 10.95
N ALA A 72 7.55 -14.85 11.32
CA ALA A 72 7.96 -14.84 12.72
C ALA A 72 7.23 -13.74 13.52
N PRO A 73 6.95 -13.94 14.83
CA PRO A 73 6.28 -12.92 15.66
C PRO A 73 7.00 -11.56 15.69
N SER A 74 8.33 -11.56 15.61
CA SER A 74 9.14 -10.34 15.51
C SER A 74 8.90 -9.60 14.18
N ALA A 75 8.76 -10.32 13.07
CA ALA A 75 8.46 -9.75 11.77
C ALA A 75 7.07 -9.12 11.75
N LEU A 76 6.06 -9.80 12.30
CA LEU A 76 4.70 -9.25 12.40
C LEU A 76 4.67 -7.93 13.17
N LYS A 77 5.35 -7.86 14.31
CA LYS A 77 5.48 -6.62 15.12
C LYS A 77 6.11 -5.48 14.31
N MET A 78 7.17 -5.77 13.55
CA MET A 78 7.84 -4.76 12.74
C MET A 78 7.00 -4.32 11.54
N ILE A 79 6.26 -5.24 10.91
CA ILE A 79 5.31 -4.92 9.83
C ILE A 79 4.22 -3.98 10.35
N GLU A 80 3.62 -4.28 11.51
CA GLU A 80 2.61 -3.41 12.13
C GLU A 80 3.18 -2.01 12.43
N ALA A 81 4.40 -1.94 12.98
CA ALA A 81 5.06 -0.68 13.27
C ALA A 81 5.36 0.12 11.98
N ALA A 82 5.87 -0.53 10.94
CA ALA A 82 6.18 0.10 9.65
C ALA A 82 4.92 0.57 8.91
N ALA A 83 3.82 -0.18 8.99
CA ALA A 83 2.56 0.17 8.35
C ALA A 83 2.01 1.54 8.80
N LYS A 84 2.30 1.96 10.05
CA LYS A 84 1.94 3.30 10.57
C LYS A 84 2.62 4.45 9.80
N LYS A 85 3.67 4.16 9.05
CA LYS A 85 4.41 5.11 8.19
C LYS A 85 4.24 4.81 6.70
N GLY A 86 3.32 3.93 6.32
CA GLY A 86 3.14 3.44 4.93
C GLY A 86 2.76 4.51 3.90
N ALA A 87 2.46 5.74 4.31
CA ALA A 87 2.27 6.87 3.40
C ALA A 87 3.59 7.44 2.83
N TYR A 88 4.74 7.00 3.35
CA TYR A 88 6.05 7.50 2.96
C TYR A 88 6.91 6.37 2.38
N TYR A 89 7.73 6.71 1.38
CA TYR A 89 8.78 5.82 0.90
C TYR A 89 9.84 5.58 1.97
N THR A 90 10.51 4.44 1.91
CA THR A 90 11.70 4.16 2.71
C THR A 90 12.83 5.12 2.35
N ASN A 91 13.64 5.51 3.32
CA ASN A 91 14.88 6.25 3.05
C ASN A 91 15.99 5.31 2.56
N GLU A 92 17.09 5.86 2.04
CA GLU A 92 18.23 5.06 1.56
C GLU A 92 18.88 4.22 2.67
N GLU A 93 18.87 4.73 3.91
CA GLU A 93 19.46 4.07 5.07
C GLU A 93 18.80 2.72 5.36
N ALA A 94 17.47 2.61 5.19
CA ALA A 94 16.76 1.35 5.35
C ALA A 94 17.28 0.26 4.38
N THR A 95 17.44 0.61 3.10
CA THR A 95 17.96 -0.32 2.08
C THR A 95 19.40 -0.70 2.35
N LYS A 96 20.26 0.26 2.71
CA LYS A 96 21.67 0.02 3.06
C LYS A 96 21.81 -0.87 4.29
N THR A 97 20.97 -0.66 5.30
CA THR A 97 20.94 -1.47 6.52
C THR A 97 20.57 -2.91 6.21
N LEU A 98 19.48 -3.13 5.45
CA LEU A 98 19.06 -4.48 5.05
C LEU A 98 20.15 -5.18 4.22
N ALA A 99 20.73 -4.48 3.24
CA ALA A 99 21.82 -5.02 2.43
C ALA A 99 23.03 -5.42 3.29
N GLY A 100 23.43 -4.60 4.25
CA GLY A 100 24.52 -4.90 5.19
C GLY A 100 24.24 -6.13 6.05
N MET A 101 23.03 -6.25 6.61
CA MET A 101 22.63 -7.42 7.41
C MET A 101 22.64 -8.74 6.60
N ILE A 102 22.21 -8.67 5.33
CA ILE A 102 22.24 -9.82 4.42
C ILE A 102 23.69 -10.15 4.06
N ALA A 103 24.50 -9.15 3.72
CA ALA A 103 25.91 -9.31 3.39
C ALA A 103 26.69 -10.00 4.52
N GLU A 104 26.51 -9.54 5.76
CA GLU A 104 27.11 -10.14 6.97
C GLU A 104 26.68 -11.61 7.12
N ARG A 105 25.39 -11.91 7.02
CA ARG A 105 24.85 -13.27 7.12
C ARG A 105 25.46 -14.23 6.09
N HIS A 106 25.78 -13.74 4.90
CA HIS A 106 26.29 -14.55 3.79
C HIS A 106 27.80 -14.45 3.57
N GLY A 107 28.53 -13.64 4.36
CA GLY A 107 29.98 -13.50 4.27
C GLY A 107 30.45 -12.82 2.97
N VAL A 108 29.67 -11.89 2.42
CA VAL A 108 29.96 -11.14 1.19
C VAL A 108 30.02 -9.64 1.46
N SER A 109 30.50 -8.85 0.49
CA SER A 109 30.46 -7.39 0.62
C SER A 109 29.05 -6.84 0.33
N PRO A 110 28.63 -5.70 0.93
CA PRO A 110 27.34 -5.08 0.64
C PRO A 110 27.12 -4.75 -0.84
N GLU A 111 28.18 -4.46 -1.59
CA GLU A 111 28.15 -4.18 -3.04
C GLU A 111 27.74 -5.41 -3.87
N GLN A 112 27.81 -6.61 -3.29
CA GLN A 112 27.35 -7.85 -3.90
C GLN A 112 25.87 -8.14 -3.61
N ILE A 113 25.16 -7.25 -2.91
CA ILE A 113 23.75 -7.39 -2.57
C ILE A 113 22.88 -6.44 -3.40
N VAL A 114 21.85 -7.00 -4.02
CA VAL A 114 20.79 -6.24 -4.69
C VAL A 114 19.45 -6.60 -4.04
N ILE A 115 18.75 -5.60 -3.51
CA ILE A 115 17.40 -5.78 -2.95
C ILE A 115 16.38 -5.68 -4.08
N THR A 116 15.44 -6.63 -4.15
CA THR A 116 14.40 -6.72 -5.17
C THR A 116 13.05 -7.08 -4.54
N THR A 117 11.96 -6.84 -5.27
CA THR A 117 10.59 -7.21 -4.88
C THR A 117 10.33 -8.68 -5.17
N GLY A 118 11.08 -9.54 -4.49
CA GLY A 118 11.12 -10.98 -4.75
C GLY A 118 12.08 -11.37 -5.89
N SER A 119 12.43 -12.65 -5.94
CA SER A 119 13.44 -13.16 -6.87
C SER A 119 13.07 -13.04 -8.34
N GLY A 120 11.77 -12.96 -8.67
CA GLY A 120 11.29 -12.81 -10.05
C GLY A 120 11.82 -11.54 -10.73
N GLU A 121 11.94 -10.44 -10.00
CA GLU A 121 12.51 -9.19 -10.52
C GLU A 121 14.00 -9.35 -10.83
N ALA A 122 14.77 -9.98 -9.93
CA ALA A 122 16.18 -10.27 -10.17
C ALA A 122 16.39 -11.17 -11.41
N LEU A 123 15.62 -12.26 -11.53
CA LEU A 123 15.69 -13.16 -12.68
C LEU A 123 15.30 -12.46 -13.99
N SER A 124 14.29 -11.58 -13.95
CA SER A 124 13.86 -10.81 -15.11
C SER A 124 14.94 -9.81 -15.56
N ALA A 125 15.54 -9.09 -14.61
CA ALA A 125 16.64 -8.18 -14.90
C ALA A 125 17.84 -8.92 -15.52
N LEU A 126 18.21 -10.08 -14.98
CA LEU A 126 19.27 -10.92 -15.55
C LEU A 126 18.93 -11.37 -16.97
N ALA A 127 17.70 -11.80 -17.24
CA ALA A 127 17.27 -12.18 -18.58
C ALA A 127 17.34 -11.02 -19.58
N LEU A 128 16.95 -9.81 -19.17
CA LEU A 128 17.03 -8.61 -20.02
C LEU A 128 18.48 -8.19 -20.33
N ILE A 129 19.40 -8.33 -19.36
CA ILE A 129 20.81 -7.95 -19.53
C ILE A 129 21.59 -8.98 -20.35
N TYR A 130 21.35 -10.26 -20.11
CA TYR A 130 22.16 -11.35 -20.66
C TYR A 130 21.50 -12.10 -21.82
N GLY A 131 20.17 -12.09 -21.94
CA GLY A 131 19.45 -12.72 -23.05
C GLY A 131 19.89 -12.24 -24.44
N PRO A 132 20.14 -10.93 -24.66
CA PRO A 132 20.69 -10.45 -25.93
C PRO A 132 22.15 -10.88 -26.19
N LYS A 133 22.88 -11.30 -25.15
CA LYS A 133 24.31 -11.67 -25.23
C LYS A 133 24.52 -13.16 -25.50
N GLY A 134 23.46 -13.96 -25.43
CA GLY A 134 23.54 -15.40 -25.65
C GLY A 134 22.33 -16.15 -25.09
N PRO A 135 22.27 -17.47 -25.33
CA PRO A 135 21.17 -18.29 -24.86
C PRO A 135 21.12 -18.37 -23.32
N ILE A 136 19.91 -18.30 -22.77
CA ILE A 136 19.64 -18.64 -21.37
C ILE A 136 19.43 -20.16 -21.29
N VAL A 137 20.22 -20.85 -20.47
CA VAL A 137 20.17 -22.30 -20.30
C VAL A 137 19.41 -22.64 -19.02
N ALA A 138 18.41 -23.52 -19.12
CA ALA A 138 17.69 -24.08 -17.98
C ALA A 138 17.57 -25.61 -18.15
N PRO A 139 17.58 -26.40 -17.06
CA PRO A 139 17.31 -27.83 -17.14
C PRO A 139 15.89 -28.07 -17.69
N ARG A 140 15.74 -29.16 -18.44
CA ARG A 140 14.43 -29.66 -18.85
C ARG A 140 13.77 -30.45 -17.75
#